data_AF-Q32JC2-F1
#
_entry.id   AF-Q32JC2-F1
#
_cell.length_a   1.000
_cell.length_b   1.000
_cell.length_c   1.000
_cell.angle_alpha   90.00
_cell.angle_beta   90.00
_cell.angle_gamma   90.00
#
_symmetry.space_group_name_H-M   'P 1'
#
loop_
_entity.id
_entity.type
_entity.pdbx_description
1 polymer ?
#
loop_
_entity_poly.entity_id
_entity_poly.type
_entity_poly.pdbx_seq_one_letter_code
_entity_poly.pdbx_strand_id
1 'polypeptide(L)' 'MQLIGHNSYEQIRATLLSMIDWNEELRSRIGVMNYIHQRTRISRSVVAEVLAALRKGGYIEMNKGKLVAINRLPSEY' A
#
# COMPACT_ATOMS: atom_id res chain seq x y z
N MET A 1 -21.55 -7.78 3.32
CA MET A 1 -20.41 -7.43 4.20
C MET A 1 -19.50 -6.45 3.46
N GLN A 2 -19.67 -5.13 3.58
CA GLN A 2 -18.90 -4.16 2.75
C GLN A 2 -18.37 -2.92 3.48
N LEU A 3 -18.62 -2.74 4.78
CA LEU A 3 -18.15 -1.52 5.50
C LEU A 3 -16.67 -1.59 5.93
N ILE A 4 -16.11 -2.79 6.12
CA ILE A 4 -14.73 -2.97 6.59
C ILE A 4 -13.70 -2.69 5.47
N GLY A 5 -14.09 -2.86 4.21
CA GLY A 5 -13.19 -2.78 3.05
C GLY A 5 -12.82 -1.34 2.65
N HIS A 6 -13.82 -0.45 2.52
CA HIS A 6 -13.61 0.91 2.01
C HIS A 6 -12.62 1.71 2.86
N ASN A 7 -12.80 1.71 4.19
CA ASN A 7 -11.88 2.41 5.09
C ASN A 7 -10.46 1.81 5.07
N SER A 8 -10.34 0.49 4.90
CA SER A 8 -9.05 -0.18 4.84
C SER A 8 -8.28 0.19 3.58
N TYR A 9 -8.94 0.18 2.41
CA TYR A 9 -8.34 0.59 1.16
C TYR A 9 -7.88 2.05 1.20
N GLU A 10 -8.73 2.97 1.67
CA GLU A 10 -8.38 4.39 1.74
C GLU A 10 -7.16 4.66 2.63
N GLN A 11 -7.05 3.96 3.75
CA GLN A 11 -5.86 4.05 4.61
C GLN A 11 -4.61 3.45 3.96
N ILE A 12 -4.74 2.33 3.23
CA ILE A 12 -3.65 1.73 2.46
C ILE A 12 -3.20 2.67 1.33
N ARG A 13 -4.15 3.28 0.63
CA ARG A 13 -3.91 4.25 -0.43
C ARG A 13 -3.18 5.47 0.10
N ALA A 14 -3.66 6.08 1.19
CA ALA A 14 -3.01 7.24 1.81
C ALA A 14 -1.58 6.94 2.29
N THR A 15 -1.35 5.74 2.84
CA THR A 15 -0.01 5.33 3.28
C THR A 15 0.94 5.10 2.10
N LEU A 16 0.49 4.47 1.00
CA LEU A 16 1.28 4.34 -0.23
C LEU A 16 1.63 5.70 -0.83
N LEU A 17 0.66 6.63 -0.89
CA LEU A 17 0.89 8.01 -1.34
C LEU A 17 1.88 8.77 -0.44
N SER A 18 1.91 8.47 0.86
CA SER A 18 2.93 9.04 1.75
C SER A 18 4.31 8.43 1.49
N MET A 19 4.39 7.14 1.15
CA MET A 19 5.66 6.45 0.90
C MET A 19 6.31 6.84 -0.43
N ILE A 20 5.53 7.22 -1.45
CA ILE A 20 6.08 7.59 -2.77
C ILE A 20 6.75 8.96 -2.75
N ASP A 21 6.35 9.84 -1.84
CA ASP A 21 6.97 11.17 -1.63
C ASP A 21 8.36 11.08 -0.99
N TRP A 22 8.69 9.94 -0.38
CA TRP A 22 10.01 9.73 0.20
C TRP A 22 11.09 9.61 -0.86
N ASN A 23 12.29 10.06 -0.51
CA ASN A 23 13.47 9.76 -1.30
C ASN A 23 13.71 8.25 -1.42
N GLU A 24 14.44 7.86 -2.45
CA GLU A 24 14.66 6.45 -2.79
C GLU A 24 15.36 5.68 -1.67
N GLU A 25 16.29 6.32 -0.96
CA GLU A 25 17.03 5.72 0.15
C GLU A 25 16.07 5.29 1.27
N LEU A 26 15.25 6.22 1.79
CA LEU A 26 14.30 5.94 2.85
C LEU A 26 13.29 4.87 2.41
N ARG A 27 12.76 4.99 1.19
CA ARG A 27 11.79 4.06 0.63
C ARG A 27 12.36 2.64 0.45
N SER A 28 13.66 2.51 0.15
CA SER A 28 14.35 1.22 0.06
C SER A 28 14.57 0.55 1.42
N ARG A 29 14.62 1.33 2.50
CA ARG A 29 14.84 0.81 3.86
C ARG A 29 13.55 0.31 4.49
N ILE A 30 12.41 0.92 4.18
CA ILE A 30 11.13 0.61 4.83
C ILE A 30 10.31 -0.40 4.03
N GLY A 31 9.85 -1.47 4.69
CA GLY A 31 8.94 -2.45 4.08
C GLY A 31 7.51 -1.92 4.02
N VAL A 32 6.89 -1.98 2.85
CA VAL A 32 5.52 -1.48 2.57
C VAL A 32 4.51 -2.08 3.54
N MET A 33 4.49 -3.42 3.64
CA MET A 33 3.56 -4.14 4.51
C MET A 33 3.71 -3.74 5.99
N ASN A 34 4.95 -3.61 6.48
CA ASN A 34 5.23 -3.23 7.85
C ASN A 34 4.86 -1.76 8.12
N TYR A 35 5.09 -0.87 7.15
CA TYR A 35 4.74 0.53 7.29
C TYR A 35 3.22 0.72 7.34
N ILE A 36 2.50 0.12 6.39
CA ILE A 36 1.05 0.18 6.34
C ILE A 36 0.46 -0.40 7.63
N HIS A 37 0.90 -1.58 8.06
CA HIS A 37 0.40 -2.21 9.28
C HIS A 37 0.69 -1.40 10.56
N GLN A 38 1.76 -0.60 10.59
CA GLN A 38 2.07 0.27 11.75
C GLN A 38 1.32 1.60 11.73
N ARG A 39 1.10 2.18 10.53
CA ARG A 39 0.39 3.46 10.37
C ARG A 39 -1.12 3.30 10.38
N THR A 40 -1.60 2.10 10.10
CA THR A 40 -3.01 1.72 10.13
C THR A 40 -3.22 0.69 11.24
N ARG A 41 -4.47 0.37 11.57
CA ARG A 41 -4.80 -0.79 12.43
C ARG A 41 -5.26 -2.00 11.62
N ILE A 42 -4.89 -2.04 10.34
CA ILE A 42 -5.33 -3.07 9.40
C ILE A 42 -4.48 -4.33 9.59
N SER A 43 -5.12 -5.49 9.57
CA SER A 43 -4.42 -6.76 9.71
C SER A 43 -3.46 -7.01 8.55
N ARG A 44 -2.38 -7.73 8.83
CA ARG A 44 -1.37 -8.10 7.83
C ARG A 44 -1.98 -8.83 6.62
N SER A 45 -2.95 -9.71 6.85
CA SER A 45 -3.64 -10.45 5.78
C SER A 45 -4.38 -9.50 4.85
N VAL A 46 -5.18 -8.58 5.38
CA VAL A 46 -5.92 -7.61 4.57
C VAL A 46 -4.97 -6.69 3.79
N VAL A 47 -3.89 -6.22 4.42
CA VAL A 47 -2.86 -5.43 3.71
C VAL A 47 -2.24 -6.25 2.57
N ALA A 48 -1.89 -7.50 2.81
CA ALA A 48 -1.30 -8.37 1.79
C ALA A 48 -2.26 -8.61 0.62
N GLU A 49 -3.54 -8.85 0.88
CA GLU A 49 -4.58 -9.02 -0.14
C GLU A 49 -4.72 -7.77 -1.02
N VAL A 50 -4.82 -6.59 -0.40
CA VAL A 50 -4.93 -5.32 -1.15
C VAL A 50 -3.66 -5.04 -1.95
N LEU A 51 -2.47 -5.23 -1.37
CA LEU A 51 -1.22 -5.05 -2.09
C LEU A 51 -1.09 -6.03 -3.27
N ALA A 52 -1.53 -7.28 -3.11
CA ALA A 52 -1.52 -8.26 -4.19
C ALA A 52 -2.47 -7.84 -5.33
N ALA A 53 -3.68 -7.38 -5.01
CA ALA A 53 -4.62 -6.84 -6.00
C ALA A 53 -4.04 -5.61 -6.72
N LEU A 54 -3.42 -4.69 -5.98
CA LEU A 54 -2.81 -3.49 -6.55
C LEU A 54 -1.66 -3.82 -7.50
N ARG A 55 -0.80 -4.76 -7.13
CA ARG A 55 0.30 -5.25 -7.98
C ARG A 55 -0.23 -5.95 -9.23
N LYS A 56 -1.23 -6.81 -9.08
CA LYS A 56 -1.85 -7.53 -10.21
C LYS A 56 -2.48 -6.57 -11.22
N GLY A 57 -3.08 -5.48 -10.75
CA GLY A 57 -3.63 -4.42 -11.60
C GLY A 57 -2.59 -3.48 -12.21
N GLY A 58 -1.30 -3.63 -11.90
CA GLY A 58 -0.24 -2.73 -12.35
C GLY A 58 -0.29 -1.34 -11.71
N TYR A 59 -1.06 -1.17 -10.64
CA TYR A 59 -1.25 0.12 -9.96
C TYR A 59 -0.01 0.53 -9.15
N ILE A 60 0.71 -0.46 -8.61
CA ILE A 60 1.97 -0.26 -7.87
C ILE A 60 3.02 -1.28 -8.29
N GLU A 61 4.28 -0.89 -8.13
CA GLU A 61 5.43 -1.76 -8.33
C GLU A 61 6.17 -1.94 -7.01
N MET A 62 6.46 -3.19 -6.67
CA MET A 62 7.15 -3.54 -5.44
C MET A 62 8.27 -4.56 -5.69
N ASN A 63 9.44 -4.30 -5.12
CA ASN A 63 10.59 -5.19 -5.17
C ASN A 63 11.04 -5.53 -3.75
N LYS A 64 11.19 -6.83 -3.43
CA LYS A 64 11.61 -7.32 -2.08
C LYS A 64 10.86 -6.64 -0.91
N GLY A 65 9.56 -6.39 -1.10
CA GLY A 65 8.69 -5.75 -0.10
C GLY A 65 8.83 -4.23 0.01
N LYS A 66 9.61 -3.58 -0.86
CA LYS A 66 9.80 -2.13 -0.94
C LYS A 66 8.96 -1.54 -2.05
N LEU A 67 8.51 -0.30 -1.88
CA LEU A 67 7.77 0.44 -2.91
C LEU A 67 8.77 0.96 -3.95
N VAL A 68 8.55 0.63 -5.22
CA VAL A 68 9.40 1.08 -6.34
C VAL A 68 8.72 2.19 -7.12
N ALA A 69 7.43 2.02 -7.44
CA ALA A 69 6.65 3.00 -8.18
C ALA A 69 5.16 2.90 -7.85
N ILE A 70 4.45 4.00 -8.12
CA ILE A 70 3.00 4.06 -8.16
C ILE A 70 2.64 4.55 -9.56
N ASN A 71 1.90 3.73 -10.32
CA ASN A 71 1.53 4.05 -11.69
C ASN A 71 0.22 4.83 -11.74
N ARG A 72 -0.82 4.29 -11.09
CA ARG A 72 -2.13 4.92 -10.94
C ARG A 72 -2.81 4.28 -9.75
N LEU A 73 -3.23 5.05 -8.75
CA LEU A 73 -4.12 4.52 -7.72
C LEU A 73 -5.55 4.92 -8.06
N PRO A 74 -6.50 3.97 -8.20
CA PRO A 74 -7.90 4.34 -8.35
C PRO A 74 -8.34 5.15 -7.12
N SER A 75 -9.09 6.23 -7.37
CA SER A 75 -9.68 7.08 -6.33
C SER A 75 -10.80 6.39 -5.57
N GLU A 76 -11.40 5.36 -6.18
CA GLU A 76 -12.52 4.60 -5.62
C GLU A 76 -12.26 3.11 -5.86
N TYR A 77 -12.40 2.30 -4.80
CA TYR A 77 -12.38 0.83 -4.83
C TYR A 77 -13.54 0.28 -4.00
#